data_AF-A0A257YAY6-F1
#
_entry.id   AF-A0A257YAY6-F1
#
_cell.length_a   1.000
_cell.length_b   1.000
_cell.length_c   1.000
_cell.angle_alpha   90.00
_cell.angle_beta   90.00
_cell.angle_gamma   90.00
#
_symmetry.space_group_name_H-M   'P 1'
#
loop_
_entity.id
_entity.type
_entity.pdbx_description
1 polymer ?
#
loop_
_entity_poly.entity_id
_entity_poly.type
_entity_poly.pdbx_seq_one_letter_code
_entity_poly.pdbx_strand_id
1 'polypeptide(L)'
;LGLITPLTHNFCEGCNRVRVTCTGTLFMCLGQEDAADLRAPLRASPDDGVLQAAIDAAIFRKPKGHDFVIDRQTRQPAVHRHMSTTGG
;
A
#
# COMPACT_ATOMS: atom_id res chain seq x y z
N LEU A 1 25.37 -13.75 -6.67
CA LEU A 1 24.23 -13.36 -7.54
C LEU A 1 22.96 -13.51 -6.71
N GLY A 2 22.10 -12.49 -6.65
CA GLY A 2 20.81 -12.56 -5.95
C GLY A 2 19.68 -12.29 -6.93
N LEU A 3 18.62 -13.12 -6.88
CA LEU A 3 17.43 -13.00 -7.72
C LEU A 3 16.23 -12.70 -6.83
N ILE A 4 15.46 -11.68 -7.18
CA ILE A 4 14.18 -11.38 -6.53
C ILE A 4 13.10 -12.07 -7.37
N THR A 5 12.33 -12.98 -6.76
CA THR A 5 11.28 -13.76 -7.43
C THR A 5 9.89 -13.34 -6.95
N PRO A 6 9.40 -12.15 -7.34
CA PRO A 6 8.20 -11.53 -6.76
C PRO A 6 6.88 -12.25 -7.08
N LEU A 7 6.91 -13.28 -7.92
CA LEU A 7 5.72 -13.99 -8.40
C LEU A 7 5.66 -15.46 -7.95
N THR A 8 6.80 -16.10 -7.68
CA THR A 8 6.86 -17.54 -7.35
C THR A 8 7.26 -17.82 -5.90
N HIS A 9 7.89 -16.86 -5.23
CA HIS A 9 8.10 -16.86 -3.78
C HIS A 9 7.64 -15.50 -3.25
N ASN A 10 6.33 -15.42 -2.99
CA ASN A 10 5.71 -14.22 -2.44
C ASN A 10 6.31 -13.90 -1.07
N PHE A 11 6.97 -12.74 -0.95
CA PHE A 11 7.51 -12.23 0.32
C PHE A 11 6.49 -11.38 1.10
N CYS A 12 5.22 -11.43 0.71
CA CYS A 12 4.16 -10.63 1.31
C CYS A 12 3.94 -10.93 2.79
N GLU A 13 4.10 -12.19 3.20
CA GLU A 13 3.92 -12.62 4.60
C GLU A 13 4.83 -11.86 5.55
N GLY A 14 6.09 -11.62 5.14
CA GLY A 14 7.06 -10.82 5.89
C GLY A 14 7.08 -9.33 5.51
N CYS A 15 6.20 -8.87 4.63
CA CYS A 15 6.24 -7.49 4.15
C CYS A 15 5.74 -6.51 5.21
N ASN A 16 6.66 -5.69 5.73
CA ASN A 16 6.41 -4.65 6.72
C ASN A 16 6.42 -3.23 6.11
N ARG A 17 6.24 -3.10 4.80
CA ARG A 17 6.29 -1.81 4.09
C ARG A 17 4.90 -1.22 3.88
N VAL A 18 4.82 0.09 4.07
CA VAL A 18 3.71 0.96 3.66
C VAL A 18 4.31 2.18 2.94
N ARG A 19 3.53 2.88 2.11
CA ARG A 19 4.01 4.02 1.33
C ARG A 19 3.08 5.21 1.49
N VAL A 20 3.65 6.41 1.57
CA VAL A 20 2.90 7.67 1.60
C VAL A 20 3.19 8.43 0.31
N THR A 21 2.15 8.89 -0.38
CA THR A 21 2.30 9.72 -1.58
C THR A 21 2.63 11.17 -1.22
N CYS A 22 3.07 11.94 -2.20
CA CYS A 22 3.30 13.39 -2.02
C CYS A 22 2.04 14.17 -1.64
N THR A 23 0.84 13.62 -1.88
CA THR A 23 -0.43 14.23 -1.47
C THR A 23 -0.83 13.90 -0.04
N GLY A 24 -0.09 13.04 0.66
CA GLY A 24 -0.39 12.60 2.03
C GLY A 24 -1.34 11.40 2.10
N THR A 25 -1.42 10.60 1.03
CA THR A 25 -2.23 9.38 1.00
C THR A 25 -1.36 8.18 1.36
N LEU A 26 -1.75 7.42 2.38
CA LEU A 26 -1.10 6.20 2.81
C LEU A 26 -1.67 5.00 2.05
N PHE A 27 -0.79 4.21 1.44
CA PHE A 27 -1.09 2.92 0.82
C PHE A 27 -0.41 1.79 1.59
N MET A 28 -1.20 0.79 2.00
CA MET A 28 -0.73 -0.33 2.80
C MET A 28 -0.12 -1.46 1.96
N CYS A 29 -0.40 -1.46 0.65
CA CYS A 29 0.03 -2.51 -0.28
C CYS A 29 0.20 -1.94 -1.69
N LEU A 30 1.17 -2.45 -2.45
CA LEU A 30 1.31 -2.12 -3.87
C LEU A 30 0.25 -2.82 -4.75
N GLY A 31 -0.33 -3.93 -4.29
CA GLY A 31 -1.26 -4.74 -5.07
C GLY A 31 -2.75 -4.56 -4.74
N GLN A 32 -3.12 -3.60 -3.89
CA GLN A 32 -4.52 -3.38 -3.46
C GLN A 32 -4.88 -1.90 -3.42
N GLU A 33 -6.09 -1.51 -3.81
CA GLU A 33 -6.52 -0.09 -3.89
C GLU A 33 -6.80 0.59 -2.55
N ASP A 34 -6.77 -0.15 -1.44
CA ASP A 34 -7.06 0.43 -0.13
C ASP A 34 -6.01 1.48 0.27
N ALA A 35 -6.51 2.59 0.81
CA ALA A 35 -5.74 3.79 1.12
C ALA A 35 -6.34 4.54 2.32
N ALA A 36 -5.54 5.42 2.92
CA ALA A 36 -5.98 6.32 3.99
C ALA A 36 -5.47 7.74 3.75
N ASP A 37 -6.32 8.74 3.97
CA ASP A 37 -5.89 10.15 3.95
C ASP A 37 -5.27 10.52 5.30
N LEU A 38 -3.97 10.84 5.29
CA LEU A 38 -3.26 11.35 6.46
C LEU A 38 -3.21 12.87 6.49
N ARG A 39 -3.52 13.55 5.38
CA ARG A 39 -3.41 15.01 5.27
C ARG A 39 -4.48 15.72 6.09
N ALA A 40 -5.72 15.24 6.02
CA ALA A 40 -6.82 15.77 6.81
C ALA A 40 -6.56 15.66 8.33
N PRO A 41 -6.26 14.47 8.90
CA PRO A 41 -6.01 14.34 10.34
C PRO A 41 -4.76 15.11 10.80
N LEU A 42 -3.70 15.16 9.99
CA LEU A 42 -2.51 15.99 10.28
C LEU A 42 -2.82 17.49 10.38
N ARG A 43 -3.83 17.98 9.65
CA ARG A 43 -4.21 19.41 9.65
C ARG A 43 -5.34 19.75 10.62
N ALA A 44 -6.05 18.74 11.12
CA ALA A 44 -7.22 18.93 11.97
C ALA A 44 -6.88 19.25 13.42
N SER A 45 -5.67 18.92 13.88
CA SER A 45 -5.24 19.10 15.26
C SER A 45 -3.77 19.50 15.32
N PRO A 46 -3.37 20.34 16.29
CA PRO A 46 -1.95 20.56 16.62
C PRO A 46 -1.34 19.36 17.36
N ASP A 47 -2.16 18.44 17.88
CA ASP A 47 -1.73 17.19 18.51
C ASP A 47 -1.78 16.01 17.53
N ASP A 48 -0.84 15.07 17.70
CA ASP A 48 -0.62 13.93 16.81
C ASP A 48 -1.61 12.78 17.04
N GLY A 49 -2.43 12.80 18.10
CA GLY A 49 -3.29 11.68 18.46
C GLY A 49 -4.26 11.25 17.35
N VAL A 50 -4.84 12.20 16.61
CA VAL A 50 -5.75 11.90 15.49
C VAL A 50 -4.99 11.28 14.31
N LEU A 51 -3.76 11.72 14.06
CA LEU A 51 -2.90 11.16 13.02
C LEU A 51 -2.46 9.74 13.37
N GLN A 52 -2.06 9.50 14.62
CA GLN A 52 -1.67 8.17 15.11
C GLN A 52 -2.83 7.18 14.97
N ALA A 53 -4.04 7.57 15.41
CA ALA A 53 -5.23 6.73 15.26
C ALA A 53 -5.54 6.41 13.78
N ALA A 54 -5.35 7.37 12.87
CA ALA A 54 -5.54 7.14 11.43
C ALA A 54 -4.50 6.17 10.85
N ILE A 55 -3.23 6.27 11.29
CA ILE A 55 -2.15 5.37 10.89
C ILE A 55 -2.43 3.95 11.40
N ASP A 56 -2.75 3.79 12.69
CA ASP A 56 -3.04 2.48 13.27
C ASP A 56 -4.21 1.80 12.56
N ALA A 57 -5.31 2.53 12.39
CA ALA A 57 -6.49 2.04 11.66
C ALA A 57 -6.15 1.62 10.23
N ALA A 58 -5.27 2.34 9.55
CA ALA A 58 -4.82 1.97 8.20
C ALA A 58 -3.93 0.71 8.23
N ILE A 59 -2.98 0.62 9.14
CA ILE A 59 -2.09 -0.55 9.27
C ILE A 59 -2.89 -1.82 9.54
N PHE A 60 -3.94 -1.77 10.37
CA PHE A 60 -4.81 -2.93 10.62
C PHE A 60 -5.55 -3.43 9.37
N ARG A 61 -5.79 -2.55 8.38
CA ARG A 61 -6.38 -2.95 7.09
C ARG A 61 -5.37 -3.55 6.11
N LYS A 62 -4.07 -3.54 6.45
CA LYS A 62 -3.03 -4.08 5.56
C LYS A 62 -3.29 -5.57 5.28
N PRO A 63 -3.42 -5.96 4.00
CA PRO A 63 -3.64 -7.36 3.65
C PRO A 63 -2.40 -8.20 4.00
N LYS A 64 -2.64 -9.47 4.34
CA LYS A 64 -1.56 -10.46 4.57
C LYS A 64 -0.74 -10.72 3.30
N GLY A 65 -1.34 -10.53 2.14
CA GLY A 65 -0.66 -10.52 0.85
C GLY A 65 -1.60 -10.11 -0.26
N HIS A 66 -1.02 -9.74 -1.40
CA HIS A 66 -1.77 -9.61 -2.63
C HIS A 66 -1.60 -10.89 -3.46
N ASP A 67 -2.56 -11.15 -4.33
CA ASP A 67 -2.47 -12.24 -5.30
C ASP A 67 -2.29 -11.62 -6.68
N PHE A 68 -1.05 -11.49 -7.16
CA PHE A 68 -0.81 -11.00 -8.51
C PHE A 68 -1.09 -12.13 -9.50
N VAL A 69 -2.36 -12.29 -9.85
CA VAL A 69 -2.78 -13.24 -10.88
C VAL A 69 -2.42 -12.65 -12.24
N ILE A 70 -1.32 -13.13 -12.82
CA ILE A 70 -0.94 -12.81 -14.20
C ILE A 70 -1.59 -13.85 -15.11
N ASP A 71 -2.82 -13.59 -15.52
CA ASP A 71 -3.50 -14.38 -16.54
C ASP A 71 -3.24 -13.80 -17.95
N ARG A 72 -3.00 -14.68 -18.91
CA ARG A 72 -2.77 -14.32 -20.32
C ARG A 72 -4.08 -13.98 -21.03
N GLN A 73 -5.22 -14.42 -20.51
CA GLN A 73 -6.54 -14.17 -21.09
C GLN A 73 -7.12 -12.84 -20.59
N THR A 74 -7.06 -12.56 -19.28
CA THR A 74 -7.41 -11.24 -18.73
C THR A 74 -6.19 -10.31 -18.67
N ARG A 75 -6.07 -9.38 -19.63
CA ARG A 75 -5.03 -8.34 -19.68
C ARG A 75 -5.27 -7.16 -18.71
N GLN A 76 -6.11 -7.32 -17.70
CA GLN A 76 -6.43 -6.21 -16.80
C GLN A 76 -5.38 -6.12 -15.69
N PRO A 77 -4.90 -4.90 -15.36
CA PRO A 77 -3.97 -4.71 -14.25
C PRO A 77 -4.68 -4.98 -12.92
N ALA A 78 -3.95 -5.54 -11.95
CA ALA A 78 -4.48 -5.83 -10.61
C ALA A 78 -4.90 -4.58 -9.84
N VAL A 79 -4.36 -3.42 -10.22
CA VAL A 79 -4.63 -2.10 -9.65
C VAL A 79 -4.73 -1.08 -10.79
N HIS A 80 -5.64 -0.11 -10.66
CA HIS A 80 -5.80 1.00 -11.58
C HIS A 80 -4.67 2.02 -11.48
N ARG A 81 -4.07 2.17 -10.30
CA ARG A 81 -3.00 3.14 -10.08
C ARG A 81 -1.68 2.71 -10.71
N HIS A 82 -0.93 3.70 -11.20
CA HIS A 82 0.44 3.48 -11.66
C HIS A 82 1.41 3.40 -10.49
N MET A 83 2.42 2.55 -10.64
CA MET A 83 3.51 2.35 -9.68
C MET A 83 4.21 3.67 -9.31
N SER A 84 4.43 4.54 -10.31
CA SER A 84 5.00 5.89 -10.16
C SER A 84 4.24 6.77 -9.15
N THR A 85 2.91 6.61 -9.02
CA THR A 85 2.09 7.35 -8.05
C THR A 85 2.47 7.03 -6.61
N THR A 86 2.94 5.80 -6.35
CA THR A 86 3.36 5.34 -5.02
C THR A 86 4.87 5.41 -4.83
N GLY A 87 5.60 6.17 -5.64
CA GLY A 87 7.04 6.37 -5.48
C GLY A 87 7.94 5.31 -6.12
N GLY A 88 7.42 4.60 -7.13
CA GLY A 88 8.22 3.74 -8.02
C GLY A 88 7.33 2.83 -8.81
#